data_AF-G2G919-F1
#
_entry.id   AF-G2G919-F1
#
_cell.length_a   1.000
_cell.length_b   1.000
_cell.length_c   1.000
_cell.angle_alpha   90.00
_cell.angle_beta   90.00
_cell.angle_gamma   90.00
#
_symmetry.space_group_name_H-M   'P 1'
#
loop_
_entity.id
_entity.type
_entity.pdbx_description
1 polymer ?
#
loop_
_entity_poly.entity_id
_entity_poly.type
_entity_poly.pdbx_seq_one_letter_code
_entity_poly.pdbx_strand_id
1 'polypeptide(L)'
;MDTSAVEEVRMSQGYFQCLKENGVQIMKIGSKLEGGDPELLGWPGGDVSVDNPEAEKKCLGKKPLQPPETDPKKNPNYMGDYADYIDCMNGRGLKVEPLPNGEGWNYKAGATPPRNADQIDQECMIEAFSAK
;
A
#
# COMPACT_ATOMS: atom_id res chain seq x y z
N MET A 1 10.18 -10.17 7.78
CA MET A 1 9.90 -10.18 6.32
C MET A 1 10.81 -9.16 5.70
N ASP A 2 11.46 -9.49 4.59
CA ASP A 2 12.32 -8.55 3.87
C ASP A 2 11.40 -7.59 3.09
N THR A 3 11.16 -6.39 3.64
CA THR A 3 10.17 -5.40 3.19
C THR A 3 10.65 -4.58 1.98
N SER A 4 11.37 -5.22 1.07
CA SER A 4 11.85 -4.58 -0.14
C SER A 4 10.71 -4.36 -1.14
N ALA A 5 10.78 -3.29 -1.93
CA ALA A 5 9.80 -3.01 -2.99
C ALA A 5 9.64 -4.18 -3.98
N VAL A 6 10.70 -4.96 -4.20
CA VAL A 6 10.64 -6.16 -5.05
C VAL A 6 9.80 -7.28 -4.43
N GLU A 7 9.88 -7.47 -3.11
CA GLU A 7 9.10 -8.50 -2.42
C GLU A 7 7.61 -8.12 -2.34
N GLU A 8 7.29 -6.85 -2.13
CA GLU A 8 5.89 -6.36 -2.18
C GLU A 8 5.24 -6.63 -3.54
N VAL A 9 5.97 -6.31 -4.62
CA VAL A 9 5.54 -6.57 -6.00
C VAL A 9 5.42 -8.07 -6.26
N ARG A 10 6.35 -8.86 -5.73
CA ARG A 10 6.32 -10.33 -5.85
C ARG A 10 5.09 -10.94 -5.18
N MET A 11 4.79 -10.52 -3.95
CA MET A 11 3.59 -10.98 -3.23
C MET A 11 2.30 -10.62 -3.98
N SER A 12 2.29 -9.46 -4.63
CA SER A 12 1.11 -8.94 -5.34
C SER A 12 0.87 -9.55 -6.73
N GLN A 13 1.78 -10.39 -7.26
CA GLN A 13 1.66 -10.95 -8.62
C GLN A 13 0.36 -11.72 -8.86
N GLY A 14 -0.14 -12.46 -7.86
CA GLY A 14 -1.39 -13.21 -7.99
C GLY A 14 -2.61 -12.29 -8.22
N TYR A 15 -2.61 -11.12 -7.58
CA TYR A 15 -3.62 -10.09 -7.79
C TYR A 15 -3.46 -9.43 -9.17
N PHE A 16 -2.25 -9.00 -9.53
CA PHE A 16 -1.99 -8.36 -10.82
C PHE A 16 -2.33 -9.24 -12.02
N GLN A 17 -2.00 -10.53 -11.94
CA GLN A 17 -2.34 -11.48 -12.99
C GLN A 17 -3.86 -11.64 -13.14
N CYS A 18 -4.59 -11.74 -12.03
CA CYS A 18 -6.04 -11.80 -12.04
C CYS A 18 -6.67 -10.54 -12.66
N LEU A 19 -6.17 -9.35 -12.30
CA LEU A 19 -6.65 -8.10 -12.88
C LEU A 19 -6.43 -8.06 -14.40
N LYS A 20 -5.24 -8.44 -14.86
CA LYS A 20 -4.89 -8.51 -16.28
C LYS A 20 -5.80 -9.47 -17.05
N GLU A 21 -6.09 -10.64 -16.48
CA GLU A 21 -7.03 -11.62 -17.06
C GLU A 21 -8.47 -11.10 -17.12
N ASN A 22 -8.84 -10.15 -16.24
CA ASN A 22 -10.14 -9.49 -16.22
C ASN A 22 -10.15 -8.14 -16.96
N GLY A 23 -9.15 -7.88 -17.82
CA GLY A 23 -9.15 -6.75 -18.76
C GLY A 23 -8.56 -5.45 -18.22
N VAL A 24 -8.02 -5.44 -16.99
CA VAL A 24 -7.30 -4.28 -16.46
C VAL A 24 -5.93 -4.17 -17.14
N GLN A 25 -5.58 -2.99 -17.62
CA GLN A 25 -4.27 -2.76 -18.19
C GLN A 25 -3.19 -2.75 -17.10
N ILE A 26 -2.37 -3.80 -17.08
CA ILE A 26 -1.25 -3.95 -16.15
C ILE A 26 0.07 -3.99 -16.93
N MET A 27 1.02 -3.15 -16.53
CA MET A 27 2.35 -3.06 -17.14
C MET A 27 3.36 -3.94 -16.41
N LYS A 28 4.42 -4.34 -17.11
CA LYS A 28 5.60 -4.95 -16.47
C LYS A 28 6.46 -3.86 -15.83
N ILE A 29 6.87 -4.08 -14.58
CA ILE A 29 7.75 -3.15 -13.85
C ILE A 29 9.04 -3.82 -13.38
N GLY A 30 9.19 -5.14 -13.57
CA GLY A 30 10.32 -5.92 -13.10
C GLY A 30 11.68 -5.31 -13.36
N SER A 31 11.94 -4.87 -14.60
CA SER A 31 13.21 -4.25 -15.00
C SER A 31 13.50 -2.90 -14.33
N LYS A 32 12.53 -2.30 -13.64
CA LYS A 32 12.69 -1.05 -12.88
C LYS A 32 13.00 -1.29 -11.41
N LEU A 33 12.85 -2.53 -10.94
CA LEU A 33 13.14 -2.92 -9.56
C LEU A 33 14.54 -3.51 -9.49
N GLU A 34 15.35 -3.02 -8.56
CA GLU A 34 16.68 -3.56 -8.33
C GLU A 34 16.57 -5.04 -7.91
N GLY A 35 17.21 -5.93 -8.66
CA GLY A 35 17.13 -7.39 -8.44
C GLY A 35 15.79 -8.04 -8.82
N GLY A 36 14.87 -7.33 -9.47
CA GLY A 36 13.56 -7.85 -9.88
C GLY A 36 13.59 -8.70 -11.15
N ASP A 37 12.70 -9.70 -11.23
CA ASP A 37 12.43 -10.45 -12.47
C ASP A 37 11.75 -9.52 -13.49
N PRO A 38 12.29 -9.32 -14.71
CA PRO A 38 11.72 -8.46 -15.76
C PRO A 38 10.24 -8.72 -16.08
N GLU A 39 9.75 -9.92 -15.83
CA GLU A 39 8.37 -10.31 -16.13
C GLU A 39 7.35 -9.88 -15.06
N LEU A 40 7.81 -9.38 -13.91
CA LEU A 40 6.92 -8.93 -12.84
C LEU A 40 5.96 -7.84 -13.34
N LEU A 41 4.68 -8.10 -13.13
CA LEU A 41 3.61 -7.14 -13.30
C LEU A 41 3.66 -6.10 -12.18
N GLY A 42 3.22 -4.88 -12.47
CA GLY A 42 3.15 -3.81 -11.49
C GLY A 42 1.74 -3.43 -11.09
N TRP A 43 1.67 -2.41 -10.25
CA TRP A 43 0.41 -1.78 -9.87
C TRP A 43 -0.33 -1.19 -11.09
N PRO A 44 -1.68 -1.24 -11.09
CA PRO A 44 -2.50 -0.58 -12.11
C PRO A 44 -2.30 0.93 -12.05
N GLY A 45 -2.42 1.60 -13.20
CA GLY A 45 -2.25 3.06 -13.31
C GLY A 45 -3.43 3.90 -12.81
N GLY A 46 -4.33 3.34 -12.00
CA GLY A 46 -5.58 3.97 -11.58
C GLY A 46 -6.26 3.21 -10.45
N ASP A 47 -7.41 3.72 -9.98
CA ASP A 47 -8.20 3.08 -8.93
C ASP A 47 -9.08 1.98 -9.53
N VAL A 48 -8.64 0.73 -9.41
CA VAL A 48 -9.35 -0.44 -9.93
C VAL A 48 -10.76 -0.56 -9.35
N SER A 49 -10.99 -0.12 -8.11
CA SER A 49 -12.31 -0.22 -7.49
C SER A 49 -13.34 0.70 -8.15
N VAL A 50 -12.89 1.80 -8.75
CA VAL A 50 -13.70 2.78 -9.48
C VAL A 50 -13.73 2.46 -10.96
N ASP A 51 -12.55 2.24 -11.56
CA ASP A 51 -12.40 2.08 -13.00
C ASP A 51 -12.83 0.68 -13.47
N ASN A 52 -12.65 -0.35 -12.63
CA ASN A 52 -12.88 -1.75 -12.96
C ASN A 52 -13.48 -2.54 -11.77
N PRO A 53 -14.64 -2.12 -11.22
CA PRO A 53 -15.20 -2.68 -9.98
C PRO A 53 -15.46 -4.20 -10.05
N GLU A 54 -15.85 -4.71 -11.22
CA GLU A 54 -16.09 -6.14 -11.43
C GLU A 54 -14.80 -6.97 -11.40
N ALA A 55 -13.71 -6.43 -11.96
CA ALA A 55 -12.39 -7.07 -11.88
C ALA A 55 -11.88 -7.04 -10.44
N GLU A 56 -12.02 -5.90 -9.76
CA GLU A 56 -11.65 -5.77 -8.35
C GLU A 56 -12.37 -6.80 -7.49
N LYS A 57 -13.69 -6.92 -7.62
CA LYS A 57 -14.50 -7.86 -6.86
C LYS A 57 -14.06 -9.31 -7.05
N LYS A 58 -13.66 -9.72 -8.27
CA LYS A 58 -13.18 -11.08 -8.55
C LYS A 58 -11.77 -11.33 -8.03
N CYS A 59 -10.93 -10.30 -8.05
CA CYS A 59 -9.51 -10.43 -7.73
C CYS A 59 -9.17 -10.08 -6.29
N LEU A 60 -10.08 -9.50 -5.51
CA LEU A 60 -9.85 -9.07 -4.14
C LEU A 60 -9.26 -10.18 -3.26
N GLY A 61 -9.73 -11.43 -3.42
CA GLY A 61 -9.21 -12.59 -2.69
C GLY A 61 -7.81 -13.05 -3.08
N LYS A 62 -7.18 -12.41 -4.08
CA LYS A 62 -5.80 -12.65 -4.51
C LYS A 62 -4.84 -11.57 -4.02
N LYS A 63 -5.33 -10.49 -3.40
CA LYS A 63 -4.46 -9.50 -2.76
C LYS A 63 -3.64 -10.19 -1.67
N PRO A 64 -2.36 -9.83 -1.50
CA PRO A 64 -1.61 -10.21 -0.31
C PRO A 64 -2.44 -9.91 0.92
N LEU A 65 -2.44 -10.84 1.87
CA LEU A 65 -3.09 -10.59 3.15
C LEU A 65 -2.36 -9.41 3.81
N GLN A 66 -3.10 -8.33 4.03
CA GLN A 66 -2.64 -7.27 4.92
C GLN A 66 -2.34 -7.88 6.30
N PRO A 67 -1.27 -7.45 6.98
CA PRO A 67 -1.02 -7.83 8.36
C PRO A 67 -2.30 -7.67 9.19
N PRO A 68 -2.66 -8.63 10.06
CA PRO A 68 -3.87 -8.51 10.88
C PRO A 68 -3.86 -7.26 11.77
N GLU A 69 -2.68 -6.75 12.10
CA GLU A 69 -2.47 -5.52 12.86
C GLU A 69 -2.96 -4.29 12.09
N THR A 70 -2.90 -4.29 10.76
CA THR A 70 -3.41 -3.18 9.92
C THR A 70 -4.85 -3.40 9.45
N ASP A 71 -5.55 -4.42 9.96
CA ASP A 71 -6.96 -4.68 9.63
C ASP A 71 -7.87 -4.20 10.79
N PRO A 72 -8.74 -3.18 10.59
CA PRO A 72 -9.62 -2.66 11.64
C PRO A 72 -10.59 -3.71 12.21
N LYS A 73 -10.85 -4.81 11.49
CA LYS A 73 -11.71 -5.90 11.97
C LYS A 73 -10.96 -6.88 12.87
N LYS A 74 -9.63 -6.88 12.83
CA LYS A 74 -8.78 -7.83 13.56
C LYS A 74 -7.92 -7.15 14.63
N ASN A 75 -7.57 -5.89 14.45
CA ASN A 75 -6.88 -5.08 15.43
C ASN A 75 -7.87 -4.28 16.30
N PRO A 76 -8.09 -4.64 17.58
CA PRO A 76 -8.97 -3.90 18.47
C PRO A 76 -8.45 -2.49 18.81
N ASN A 77 -7.16 -2.22 18.58
CA ASN A 77 -6.53 -0.92 18.79
C ASN A 77 -6.28 -0.14 17.49
N TYR A 78 -6.87 -0.56 16.38
CA TYR A 78 -6.58 -0.02 15.04
C TYR A 78 -6.56 1.51 14.97
N MET A 79 -7.57 2.19 15.52
CA MET A 79 -7.64 3.65 15.44
C MET A 79 -6.57 4.36 16.30
N GLY A 80 -6.08 3.70 17.35
CA GLY A 80 -4.96 4.20 18.15
C GLY A 80 -3.65 4.07 17.37
N ASP A 81 -3.37 2.88 16.84
CA ASP A 81 -2.17 2.64 16.05
C ASP A 81 -2.17 3.49 14.76
N TYR A 82 -3.34 3.67 14.14
CA TYR A 82 -3.50 4.59 13.00
C TYR A 82 -3.20 6.05 13.36
N ALA A 83 -3.60 6.51 14.55
CA ALA A 83 -3.24 7.86 15.00
C ALA A 83 -1.73 8.00 15.20
N ASP A 84 -1.09 7.00 15.83
CA ASP A 84 0.37 6.96 16.05
C ASP A 84 1.12 6.98 14.70
N TYR A 85 0.63 6.26 13.70
CA TYR A 85 1.16 6.26 12.33
C TYR A 85 1.09 7.65 11.69
N ILE A 86 -0.06 8.34 11.78
CA ILE A 86 -0.25 9.69 11.25
C ILE A 86 0.66 10.71 11.94
N ASP A 87 0.81 10.61 13.26
CA ASP A 87 1.68 11.49 14.04
C ASP A 87 3.15 11.26 13.71
N CYS A 88 3.59 10.01 13.57
CA CYS A 88 4.93 9.67 13.11
C CYS A 88 5.25 10.28 11.75
N MET A 89 4.38 10.11 10.75
CA MET A 89 4.59 10.66 9.40
C MET A 89 4.64 12.20 9.41
N ASN A 90 3.76 12.85 10.17
CA ASN A 90 3.76 14.30 10.31
C ASN A 90 5.04 14.79 11.00
N GLY A 91 5.49 14.10 12.06
CA GLY A 91 6.72 14.41 12.79
C GLY A 91 7.99 14.26 11.93
N ARG A 92 7.97 13.33 10.97
CA ARG A 92 9.05 13.09 10.01
C ARG A 92 8.95 13.88 8.70
N GLY A 93 7.91 14.71 8.56
CA GLY A 93 7.84 15.75 7.53
C GLY A 93 7.03 15.41 6.27
N LEU A 94 6.31 14.28 6.21
CA LEU A 94 5.38 13.98 5.09
C LEU A 94 4.21 14.98 5.04
N LYS A 95 3.79 15.51 6.20
CA LYS A 95 2.68 16.46 6.34
C LYS A 95 1.38 15.93 5.73
N VAL A 96 0.72 15.04 6.45
CA VAL A 96 -0.47 14.31 5.97
C VAL A 96 -1.71 14.66 6.77
N GLU A 97 -2.87 14.46 6.16
CA GLU A 97 -4.20 14.53 6.75
C GLU A 97 -4.83 13.13 6.73
N PRO A 98 -5.28 12.62 7.90
CA PRO A 98 -5.91 11.31 7.97
C PRO A 98 -7.27 11.29 7.26
N LEU A 99 -7.61 10.17 6.64
CA LEU A 99 -8.99 9.90 6.22
C LEU A 99 -9.86 9.57 7.44
N PRO A 100 -11.14 10.00 7.47
CA PRO A 100 -12.02 9.80 8.63
C PRO A 100 -12.29 8.32 8.98
N ASN A 101 -12.17 7.43 8.01
CA ASN A 101 -12.42 5.99 8.16
C ASN A 101 -11.15 5.19 8.54
N GLY A 102 -10.00 5.85 8.70
CA GLY A 102 -8.73 5.19 9.02
C GLY A 102 -8.09 4.45 7.85
N GLU A 103 -8.69 4.43 6.67
CA GLU A 103 -8.23 3.60 5.54
C GLU A 103 -7.01 4.17 4.79
N GLY A 104 -6.47 5.31 5.23
CA GLY A 104 -5.32 5.95 4.61
C GLY A 104 -5.27 7.45 4.88
N TRP A 105 -4.43 8.16 4.16
CA TRP A 105 -4.20 9.59 4.37
C TRP A 105 -3.96 10.31 3.04
N ASN A 106 -4.14 11.63 3.05
CA ASN A 106 -3.77 12.51 1.94
C ASN A 106 -2.64 13.44 2.35
N TYR A 107 -1.85 13.93 1.39
CA TYR A 107 -0.97 15.06 1.67
C TYR A 107 -1.77 16.32 2.03
N LYS A 108 -1.29 17.09 3.00
CA LYS A 108 -1.82 18.43 3.28
C LYS A 108 -1.72 19.29 2.03
N ALA A 109 -2.70 20.16 1.81
CA ALA A 109 -2.68 21.09 0.68
C ALA A 109 -1.37 21.91 0.66
N GLY A 110 -0.66 21.87 -0.47
CA GLY A 110 0.62 22.57 -0.62
C GLY A 110 1.83 21.87 0.01
N ALA A 111 1.68 20.65 0.54
CA ALA A 111 2.82 19.86 0.99
C ALA A 111 3.70 19.45 -0.19
N THR A 112 5.02 19.54 -0.01
CA THR A 112 6.00 18.91 -0.90
C THR A 112 6.61 17.74 -0.13
N PRO A 113 6.33 16.49 -0.51
CA PRO A 113 6.87 15.34 0.20
C PRO A 113 8.41 15.31 0.10
N PRO A 114 9.10 14.84 1.15
CA PRO A 114 10.54 14.64 1.10
C PRO A 114 10.90 13.50 0.12
N ARG A 115 12.14 13.45 -0.34
CA ARG A 115 12.60 12.42 -1.30
C ARG A 115 12.48 10.99 -0.77
N ASN A 116 12.53 10.82 0.54
CA ASN A 116 12.43 9.54 1.24
C ASN A 116 11.00 9.32 1.79
N ALA A 117 9.97 9.86 1.14
CA ALA A 117 8.59 9.76 1.62
C ALA A 117 8.15 8.31 1.84
N ASP A 118 8.41 7.42 0.87
CA ASP A 118 8.05 6.00 0.94
C ASP A 118 8.76 5.28 2.11
N GLN A 119 10.02 5.64 2.37
CA GLN A 119 10.76 5.09 3.52
C GLN A 119 10.13 5.53 4.85
N ILE A 120 9.80 6.82 4.98
CA ILE A 120 9.18 7.35 6.19
C ILE A 120 7.81 6.69 6.42
N ASP A 121 7.00 6.58 5.38
CA ASP A 121 5.70 5.91 5.42
C ASP A 121 5.85 4.48 5.98
N GLN A 122 6.71 3.68 5.35
CA GLN A 122 6.95 2.30 5.75
C GLN A 122 7.47 2.18 7.18
N GLU A 123 8.45 3.00 7.58
CA GLU A 123 9.00 2.96 8.93
C GLU A 123 7.95 3.35 9.99
N CYS A 124 7.13 4.36 9.71
CA CYS A 124 6.05 4.77 10.60
C CYS A 124 4.93 3.72 10.70
N MET A 125 4.59 3.06 9.59
CA MET A 125 3.62 1.96 9.61
C MET A 125 4.12 0.80 10.48
N ILE A 126 5.39 0.42 10.32
CA ILE A 126 6.00 -0.63 11.14
C ILE A 126 6.02 -0.22 12.62
N GLU A 127 6.44 1.01 12.93
CA GLU A 127 6.51 1.53 14.30
C GLU A 127 5.13 1.49 14.99
N ALA A 128 4.09 1.94 14.29
CA ALA A 128 2.75 2.01 14.84
C ALA A 128 2.05 0.65 14.96
N PHE A 129 2.17 -0.21 13.94
CA PHE A 129 1.39 -1.45 13.87
C PHE A 129 2.17 -2.72 14.28
N SER A 130 3.49 -2.65 14.47
CA SER A 130 4.29 -3.79 14.97
C SER A 130 4.62 -3.69 16.46
N ALA A 131 4.38 -2.54 17.08
CA ALA A 131 4.61 -2.32 18.50
C ALA A 131 3.40 -2.80 19.33
N LYS A 132 3.10 -4.10 19.33
CA LYS A 132 2.24 -4.76 20.35
C LYS A 132 2.30 -6.28 20.28
#